data_AF-X1U774-F1
#
_entry.id   AF-X1U774-F1
#
_cell.length_a   1.000
_cell.length_b   1.000
_cell.length_c   1.000
_cell.angle_alpha   90.00
_cell.angle_beta   90.00
_cell.angle_gamma   90.00
#
_symmetry.space_group_name_H-M   'P 1'
#
loop_
_entity.id
_entity.type
_entity.pdbx_description
1 polymer ?
#
loop_
_entity_poly.entity_id
_entity_poly.type
_entity_poly.pdbx_seq_one_letter_code
_entity_poly.pdbx_strand_id
1 'polypeptide(L)' 'MNEPETVERVFCALKKVPPKSLLIIELVNRFTKDGNLDYDGLAEAQPEVNVAIAEAKMYGSHTLIAVDTLRRLEATPADV' A
#
# COMPACT_ATOMS: atom_id res chain seq x y z
N MET A 1 18.76 -8.43 24.34
CA MET A 1 17.51 -7.98 23.70
C MET A 1 16.72 -9.25 23.45
N ASN A 2 15.53 -9.39 24.02
CA ASN A 2 14.74 -10.59 23.76
C ASN A 2 13.93 -10.41 22.47
N GLU A 3 13.54 -11.52 21.85
CA GLU A 3 12.78 -11.53 20.60
C GLU A 3 11.44 -10.78 20.71
N PRO A 4 10.64 -10.92 21.80
CA PRO A 4 9.38 -10.17 21.96
C PRO A 4 9.56 -8.65 21.98
N GLU A 5 10.58 -8.13 22.65
CA GLU A 5 10.90 -6.70 22.71
C GLU A 5 11.32 -6.18 21.33
N THR A 6 11.98 -7.02 20.53
CA THR A 6 12.40 -6.68 19.17
C THR A 6 11.19 -6.61 18.23
N VAL A 7 10.28 -7.58 18.31
CA VAL A 7 9.03 -7.61 17.53
C VAL A 7 8.14 -6.42 17.87
N GLU A 8 7.98 -6.08 19.15
CA GLU A 8 7.16 -4.92 19.58
C GLU A 8 7.74 -3.60 19.06
N ARG A 9 9.08 -3.44 19.08
CA ARG A 9 9.74 -2.26 18.53
C ARG A 9 9.55 -2.14 17.02
N VAL A 10 9.65 -3.23 16.28
CA VAL A 10 9.40 -3.26 14.83
C VAL A 10 7.94 -2.91 14.54
N PHE A 11 6.99 -3.51 15.26
CA PHE A 11 5.57 -3.22 15.11
C PHE A 11 5.24 -1.74 15.41
N CYS A 12 5.77 -1.20 16.51
CA CYS A 12 5.61 0.20 16.86
C CYS A 12 6.24 1.17 15.84
N ALA A 13 7.36 0.79 15.21
CA ALA A 13 7.96 1.55 14.12
C ALA A 13 7.08 1.52 12.86
N LEU A 14 6.56 0.34 12.48
CA LEU A 14 5.68 0.18 11.33
C LEU A 14 4.36 0.95 11.49
N LYS A 15 3.80 1.04 12.71
CA LYS A 15 2.61 1.86 13.00
C LYS A 15 2.78 3.36 12.73
N LYS A 16 4.03 3.87 12.75
CA LYS A 16 4.32 5.29 12.49
C LYS A 16 4.49 5.59 11.01
N VAL A 17 4.53 4.57 10.16
CA VAL A 17 4.61 4.75 8.70
C VAL A 17 3.27 5.34 8.24
N PRO A 18 3.28 6.56 7.68
CA PRO A 18 2.04 7.18 7.22
C PRO A 18 1.42 6.36 6.08
N PRO A 19 0.08 6.29 6.00
CA PRO A 19 -0.58 5.61 4.90
C PRO A 19 -0.15 6.26 3.58
N LYS A 20 0.20 5.43 2.59
CA LYS A 20 0.45 5.91 1.24
C LYS A 20 -0.90 6.26 0.59
N SER A 21 -1.12 7.54 0.32
CA SER A 21 -2.21 7.97 -0.57
C SER A 21 -1.83 7.60 -2.01
N LEU A 22 -2.55 6.64 -2.58
CA LEU A 22 -2.39 6.27 -3.99
C LEU A 22 -3.10 7.30 -4.86
N LEU A 23 -2.48 7.69 -5.99
CA LEU A 23 -3.07 8.67 -6.91
C LEU A 23 -4.47 8.26 -7.40
N ILE A 24 -4.72 6.96 -7.52
CA ILE A 24 -6.03 6.44 -7.94
C ILE A 24 -7.15 6.83 -6.96
N ILE A 25 -6.86 6.95 -5.66
CA ILE A 25 -7.83 7.37 -4.64
C ILE A 25 -8.12 8.87 -4.81
N GLU A 26 -7.08 9.66 -5.07
CA GLU A 26 -7.21 11.10 -5.31
C GLU A 26 -8.02 11.39 -6.59
N LEU A 27 -7.79 10.60 -7.66
CA LEU A 27 -8.54 10.70 -8.90
C LEU A 27 -10.01 10.33 -8.71
N VAL A 28 -10.31 9.23 -8.00
CA VAL A 28 -11.70 8.87 -7.70
C VAL A 28 -12.38 9.99 -6.93
N ASN A 29 -11.74 10.58 -5.91
CA ASN A 29 -12.33 11.69 -5.17
C ASN A 29 -12.52 12.94 -6.03
N ARG A 30 -11.56 13.25 -6.92
CA ARG A 30 -11.62 14.40 -7.82
C ARG A 30 -12.74 14.28 -8.86
N PHE A 31 -12.94 13.07 -9.39
CA PHE A 31 -13.92 12.80 -10.45
C PHE A 31 -15.23 12.21 -9.93
N THR A 32 -15.44 12.11 -8.62
CA THR A 32 -16.76 11.77 -8.06
C THR A 32 -17.55 13.06 -7.83
N LYS A 33 -18.68 13.19 -8.51
CA LYS A 33 -19.63 14.29 -8.35
C LYS A 33 -20.99 13.71 -7.94
N ASP A 34 -21.54 14.20 -6.84
CA ASP A 34 -22.84 13.74 -6.31
C ASP A 34 -22.95 12.20 -6.16
N GLY A 35 -21.85 11.56 -5.75
CA GLY A 35 -21.77 10.11 -5.57
C GLY A 35 -21.64 9.30 -6.87
N ASN A 36 -21.54 9.96 -8.03
CA ASN A 36 -21.36 9.33 -9.33
C ASN A 36 -20.00 9.70 -9.93
N LEU A 37 -19.38 8.76 -10.65
CA LEU A 37 -18.14 9.03 -11.36
C LEU A 37 -18.41 9.81 -12.65
N ASP A 38 -17.66 10.89 -12.83
CA ASP A 38 -17.59 11.70 -14.05
C ASP A 38 -16.71 10.97 -15.08
N TYR A 39 -17.35 10.11 -15.87
CA TYR A 39 -16.66 9.30 -16.88
C TYR A 39 -16.06 10.13 -18.01
N ASP A 40 -16.68 11.25 -18.37
CA ASP A 40 -16.16 12.14 -19.42
C ASP A 40 -14.88 12.83 -18.92
N GLY A 41 -14.90 13.34 -17.68
CA GLY A 41 -13.70 13.89 -17.04
C GLY A 41 -12.57 12.88 -16.89
N LEU A 42 -12.89 11.61 -16.58
CA LEU A 42 -11.91 10.53 -16.52
C LEU A 42 -11.34 10.17 -17.88
N ALA A 43 -12.14 10.24 -18.95
CA ALA A 43 -11.69 9.98 -20.31
C ALA A 43 -10.68 11.03 -20.77
N GLU A 44 -10.92 12.31 -20.46
CA GLU A 44 -9.97 13.40 -20.72
C GLU A 44 -8.69 13.26 -19.88
N ALA A 45 -8.79 12.72 -18.66
CA ALA A 45 -7.65 12.46 -17.77
C ALA A 45 -7.00 11.08 -17.97
N GLN A 46 -7.27 10.38 -19.09
CA GLN A 46 -6.81 9.01 -19.32
C GLN A 46 -5.31 8.76 -19.06
N PRO A 47 -4.36 9.65 -19.45
CA PRO A 47 -2.95 9.46 -19.14
C PRO A 47 -2.66 9.41 -17.63
N GLU A 48 -3.29 10.30 -16.85
CA GLU A 48 -3.15 10.36 -15.39
C GLU A 48 -3.75 9.12 -14.73
N VAL A 49 -4.90 8.67 -15.23
CA VAL A 49 -5.55 7.41 -14.79
C VAL A 49 -4.66 6.20 -15.05
N ASN A 50 -4.00 6.12 -16.22
CA ASN A 50 -3.09 5.02 -16.53
C ASN A 50 -1.88 4.99 -15.60
N VAL A 51 -1.30 6.15 -15.28
CA VAL A 51 -0.21 6.27 -14.30
C VAL A 51 -0.67 5.82 -12.92
N ALA A 52 -1.85 6.26 -12.48
CA ALA A 52 -2.42 5.88 -11.19
C ALA A 52 -2.66 4.38 -11.07
N ILE A 53 -3.14 3.73 -12.14
CA ILE A 53 -3.31 2.28 -12.21
C ILE A 53 -1.95 1.57 -12.12
N ALA A 54 -0.93 2.06 -12.84
CA ALA A 54 0.40 1.49 -12.79
C ALA A 54 1.03 1.59 -11.39
N GLU A 55 0.91 2.76 -10.74
CA GLU A 55 1.35 2.97 -9.36
C GLU A 55 0.66 1.98 -8.41
N ALA A 56 -0.67 1.88 -8.47
CA ALA A 56 -1.43 1.00 -7.59
C ALA A 56 -1.05 -0.48 -7.76
N LYS A 57 -0.87 -0.94 -9.01
CA LYS A 57 -0.42 -2.31 -9.30
C LYS A 57 0.99 -2.57 -8.76
N MET A 58 1.91 -1.64 -8.97
CA MET A 58 3.29 -1.78 -8.49
C MET A 58 3.33 -1.83 -6.97
N TYR A 59 2.62 -0.91 -6.31
CA TYR A 59 2.53 -0.86 -4.85
C TYR A 59 1.93 -2.15 -4.27
N GLY A 60 0.82 -2.63 -4.84
CA GLY A 60 0.19 -3.88 -4.43
C GLY A 60 1.12 -5.09 -4.59
N SER A 61 1.79 -5.21 -5.74
CA SER A 61 2.74 -6.30 -6.03
C SER A 61 3.89 -6.34 -5.02
N HIS A 62 4.58 -5.21 -4.82
CA HIS A 62 5.69 -5.15 -3.87
C HIS A 62 5.24 -5.39 -2.42
N THR A 63 4.05 -4.92 -2.05
CA THR A 63 3.48 -5.16 -0.72
C THR A 63 3.21 -6.65 -0.51
N LEU A 64 2.63 -7.34 -1.49
CA LEU A 64 2.42 -8.79 -1.43
C LEU A 64 3.75 -9.55 -1.30
N ILE A 65 4.76 -9.20 -2.11
CA ILE A 65 6.09 -9.79 -2.03
C ILE A 65 6.71 -9.59 -0.65
N ALA A 66 6.61 -8.38 -0.09
CA ALA A 66 7.14 -8.07 1.23
C ALA A 66 6.44 -8.91 2.32
N VAL A 67 5.10 -9.00 2.26
CA VAL A 67 4.31 -9.81 3.20
C VAL A 67 4.66 -11.30 3.08
N ASP A 68 4.78 -11.82 1.87
CA ASP A 68 5.15 -13.23 1.66
C ASP A 68 6.60 -13.51 2.08
N THR A 69 7.51 -12.57 1.87
CA THR A 69 8.89 -12.67 2.37
C THR A 69 8.91 -12.71 3.89
N LEU A 70 8.15 -11.84 4.56
CA LEU A 70 8.01 -11.83 6.02
C LEU A 70 7.40 -13.13 6.55
N ARG A 71 6.43 -13.72 5.83
CA ARG A 71 5.85 -15.03 6.19
C ARG A 71 6.82 -16.19 6.06
N ARG A 72 7.76 -16.11 5.11
CA ARG A 72 8.78 -17.15 4.85
C ARG A 72 10.01 -17.03 5.72
N LEU A 73 10.25 -15.87 6.31
CA LEU A 73 11.16 -15.73 7.43
C LEU A 73 10.51 -16.47 8.60
N GLU A 74 10.74 -17.78 8.70
CA GLU A 74 10.51 -18.51 9.94
C GLU A 74 11.17 -17.71 11.07
N ALA A 75 10.42 -17.43 12.14
CA ALA A 75 11.00 -16.88 13.35
C ALA A 75 12.21 -17.76 13.68
N THR A 76 13.41 -17.16 13.69
CA THR A 76 14.64 -17.87 14.01
C THR A 76 14.34 -18.72 15.23
N PRO A 77 14.49 -20.05 15.18
CA PRO A 77 14.20 -20.87 16.36
C PRO A 77 15.01 -20.29 17.50
N ALA A 78 14.32 -19.85 18.55
CA ALA A 78 14.96 -19.37 19.76
C ALA A 78 15.89 -20.50 20.25
N ASP A 79 17.18 -20.27 20.04
CA ASP A 79 18.39 -21.04 20.37
C ASP A 79 18.23 -22.52 20.79
N VAL A 80 19.01 -23.40 20.13
CA VAL A 80 19.54 -24.62 20.77
C VAL A 80 20.93 -24.32 21.31
#